data_AF-A0A842QRY6-F1
#
_entry.id   AF-A0A842QRY6-F1
#
_cell.length_a   1.000
_cell.length_b   1.000
_cell.length_c   1.000
_cell.angle_alpha   90.00
_cell.angle_beta   90.00
_cell.angle_gamma   90.00
#
_symmetry.space_group_name_H-M   'P 1'
#
loop_
_entity.id
_entity.type
_entity.pdbx_description
1 polymer ?
#
loop_
_entity_poly.entity_id
_entity_poly.type
_entity_poly.pdbx_seq_one_letter_code
_entity_poly.pdbx_strand_id
1 'polypeptide(L)'
;MSTQFKVHGYTVDDLMNMKKADLRGILHERTHHTIEVYIYRILNGTHELPEDFGKVAERLLEIWEQRSYSTEPPDIQWCKKYIEAAKRLREGRPADLETTPWESFPEEEVETIERLIYGRKSIRQFKPEPVPDHMIRRILKAGLYAPHGCNVGCTRFLVLRDPEEQQLVSSDILIENCVMIVVLQELSMYNTLRFEKYVPQNLYYDAAAAADHICLMAHAIGLGSCWLTHGEETQKQLRAYFNLSPTMTSRNHIIIGWPDEETLKSERIHLDEAILN
;
A
#
# COMPACT_ATOMS: atom_id res chain seq x y z
N MET A 1 0.43 -30.70 27.51
CA MET A 1 1.66 -30.25 26.82
C MET A 1 1.38 -28.85 26.31
N SER A 2 2.09 -27.83 26.81
CA SER A 2 1.92 -26.46 26.32
C SER A 2 2.21 -26.43 24.83
N THR A 3 1.21 -26.17 24.00
CA THR A 3 1.41 -25.99 22.56
C THR A 3 2.21 -24.71 22.38
N GLN A 4 3.49 -24.86 22.04
CA GLN A 4 4.39 -23.74 21.75
C GLN A 4 3.71 -22.78 20.76
N PHE A 5 3.72 -21.48 21.06
CA PHE A 5 3.11 -20.44 20.23
C PHE A 5 3.59 -20.56 18.78
N LYS A 6 2.64 -20.58 17.84
CA LYS A 6 2.90 -20.58 16.40
C LYS A 6 1.93 -19.66 15.67
N VAL A 7 2.40 -18.99 14.63
CA VAL A 7 1.58 -18.19 13.72
C VAL A 7 2.06 -18.38 12.29
N HIS A 8 1.14 -18.63 11.36
CA HIS A 8 1.47 -18.99 9.98
C HIS A 8 2.47 -20.16 9.84
N GLY A 9 2.53 -21.03 10.85
CA GLY A 9 3.47 -22.14 10.95
C GLY A 9 4.85 -21.80 11.53
N TYR A 10 5.14 -20.53 11.80
CA TYR A 10 6.40 -20.08 12.41
C TYR A 10 6.36 -20.19 13.93
N THR A 11 7.43 -20.71 14.51
CA THR A 11 7.68 -20.74 15.96
C THR A 11 8.20 -19.39 16.46
N VAL A 12 8.29 -19.22 17.78
CA VAL A 12 8.94 -18.02 18.37
C VAL A 12 10.38 -17.88 17.88
N ASP A 13 11.14 -18.97 17.79
CA ASP A 13 12.53 -18.94 17.33
C ASP A 13 12.64 -18.49 15.87
N ASP A 14 11.71 -18.93 15.02
CA ASP A 14 11.63 -18.46 13.63
C ASP A 14 11.36 -16.95 13.59
N LEU A 15 10.41 -16.45 14.38
CA LEU A 15 10.03 -15.04 14.43
C LEU A 15 11.15 -14.13 14.96
N MET A 16 11.92 -14.62 15.94
CA MET A 16 13.09 -13.90 16.47
C MET A 16 14.20 -13.71 15.43
N ASN A 17 14.32 -14.64 14.48
CA ASN A 17 15.32 -14.61 13.41
C ASN A 17 14.79 -14.07 12.07
N MET A 18 13.48 -13.83 11.95
CA MET A 18 12.82 -13.37 10.72
C MET A 18 13.26 -11.97 10.28
N LYS A 19 13.28 -11.67 8.98
CA LYS A 19 13.52 -10.30 8.48
C LYS A 19 12.51 -9.33 9.10
N LYS A 20 12.97 -8.14 9.52
CA LYS A 20 12.13 -7.11 10.16
C LYS A 20 10.86 -6.80 9.36
N ALA A 21 10.99 -6.72 8.04
CA ALA A 21 9.90 -6.41 7.13
C ALA A 21 8.81 -7.51 7.16
N ASP A 22 9.21 -8.78 7.20
CA ASP A 22 8.28 -9.91 7.19
C ASP A 22 7.57 -10.04 8.55
N LEU A 23 8.29 -9.85 9.66
CA LEU A 23 7.69 -9.80 11.00
C LEU A 23 6.68 -8.65 11.12
N ARG A 24 6.98 -7.49 10.52
CA ARG A 24 6.05 -6.35 10.44
C ARG A 24 4.77 -6.75 9.70
N GLY A 25 4.89 -7.45 8.57
CA GLY A 25 3.76 -7.97 7.82
C GLY A 25 2.86 -8.90 8.64
N ILE A 26 3.44 -9.85 9.39
CA ILE A 26 2.67 -10.73 10.29
C ILE A 26 1.98 -9.94 11.39
N LEU A 27 2.68 -8.98 12.03
CA LEU A 27 2.08 -8.15 13.07
C LEU A 27 0.88 -7.35 12.54
N HIS A 28 1.00 -6.76 11.35
CA HIS A 28 -0.10 -6.06 10.67
C HIS A 28 -1.27 -6.97 10.38
N GLU A 29 -1.01 -8.06 9.66
CA GLU A 29 -2.05 -8.99 9.21
C GLU A 29 -2.78 -9.64 10.40
N ARG A 30 -2.07 -9.96 11.49
CA ARG A 30 -2.70 -10.48 12.71
C ARG A 30 -3.43 -9.42 13.51
N THR A 31 -2.95 -8.19 13.58
CA THR A 31 -3.73 -7.10 14.19
C THR A 31 -5.04 -6.91 13.42
N HIS A 32 -4.97 -6.86 12.09
CA HIS A 32 -6.14 -6.71 11.23
C HIS A 32 -7.17 -7.83 11.45
N HIS A 33 -6.77 -9.08 11.25
CA HIS A 33 -7.70 -10.21 11.25
C HIS A 33 -8.06 -10.76 12.63
N THR A 34 -7.28 -10.51 13.67
CA THR A 34 -7.59 -11.00 15.02
C THR A 34 -8.19 -9.93 15.94
N ILE A 35 -8.16 -8.65 15.52
CA ILE A 35 -8.69 -7.53 16.30
C ILE A 35 -9.58 -6.64 15.43
N GLU A 36 -9.01 -5.89 14.48
CA GLU A 36 -9.72 -4.81 13.77
C GLU A 36 -11.01 -5.26 13.10
N VAL A 37 -10.99 -6.40 12.40
CA VAL A 37 -12.15 -6.94 11.68
C VAL A 37 -13.35 -7.19 12.60
N TYR A 38 -13.10 -7.52 13.87
CA TYR A 38 -14.14 -7.93 14.82
C TYR A 38 -14.45 -6.89 15.90
N ILE A 39 -13.51 -6.02 16.25
CA ILE A 39 -13.64 -5.15 17.43
C ILE A 39 -14.89 -4.28 17.37
N TYR A 40 -15.23 -3.70 16.21
CA TYR A 40 -16.41 -2.87 16.07
C TYR A 40 -17.73 -3.65 16.16
N ARG A 41 -17.73 -4.93 15.72
CA ARG A 41 -18.89 -5.81 15.90
C ARG A 41 -19.10 -6.16 17.37
N ILE A 42 -18.01 -6.38 18.10
CA ILE A 42 -18.00 -6.62 19.55
C ILE A 42 -18.52 -5.36 20.28
N LEU A 43 -18.00 -4.19 19.95
CA LEU A 43 -18.44 -2.91 20.53
C LEU A 43 -19.93 -2.62 20.26
N ASN A 44 -20.44 -3.05 19.10
CA ASN A 44 -21.86 -2.92 18.75
C ASN A 44 -22.74 -4.09 19.24
N GLY A 45 -22.21 -5.03 20.03
CA GLY A 45 -22.95 -6.15 20.61
C GLY A 45 -23.42 -7.21 19.59
N THR A 46 -22.89 -7.18 18.37
CA THR A 46 -23.23 -8.13 17.28
C THR A 46 -22.29 -9.34 17.23
N HIS A 47 -21.27 -9.37 18.08
CA HIS A 47 -20.33 -10.46 18.18
C HIS A 47 -19.86 -10.62 19.63
N GLU A 48 -19.72 -11.85 20.09
CA GLU A 48 -19.15 -12.14 21.40
C GLU A 48 -17.64 -11.88 21.40
N LEU A 49 -17.10 -11.51 22.56
CA LEU A 49 -15.66 -11.31 22.73
C LEU A 49 -14.95 -12.67 22.88
N PRO A 50 -14.07 -13.08 21.94
CA PRO A 50 -13.31 -14.32 22.08
C PRO A 50 -12.35 -14.30 23.27
N GLU A 51 -12.13 -15.44 23.93
CA GLU A 51 -11.21 -15.55 25.07
C GLU A 51 -9.75 -15.20 24.69
N ASP A 52 -9.37 -15.48 23.46
CA ASP A 52 -8.04 -15.22 22.90
C ASP A 52 -7.96 -13.94 22.06
N PHE A 53 -8.99 -13.08 22.10
CA PHE A 53 -9.10 -11.88 21.29
C PHE A 53 -7.85 -11.00 21.37
N GLY A 54 -7.09 -10.86 20.27
CA GLY A 54 -5.87 -10.07 20.21
C GLY A 54 -4.60 -10.66 20.87
N LYS A 55 -4.66 -11.82 21.52
CA LYS A 55 -3.49 -12.45 22.18
C LYS A 55 -2.34 -12.76 21.19
N VAL A 56 -2.68 -13.11 19.95
CA VAL A 56 -1.68 -13.39 18.90
C VAL A 56 -0.91 -12.13 18.52
N ALA A 57 -1.61 -11.01 18.29
CA ALA A 57 -1.00 -9.74 17.95
C ALA A 57 -0.18 -9.17 19.13
N GLU A 58 -0.67 -9.33 20.36
CA GLU A 58 0.06 -8.99 21.59
C GLU A 58 1.39 -9.73 21.66
N ARG A 59 1.40 -11.06 21.46
CA ARG A 59 2.63 -11.85 21.45
C ARG A 59 3.60 -11.43 20.34
N LEU A 60 3.08 -11.05 19.17
CA LEU A 60 3.91 -10.55 18.07
C LEU A 60 4.55 -9.20 18.38
N LEU A 61 3.82 -8.30 19.05
CA LEU A 61 4.36 -7.02 19.51
C LEU A 61 5.45 -7.22 20.58
N GLU A 62 5.26 -8.15 21.51
CA GLU A 62 6.31 -8.51 22.48
C GLU A 62 7.59 -9.00 21.78
N ILE A 63 7.46 -9.84 20.75
CA ILE A 63 8.60 -10.30 19.93
C ILE A 63 9.25 -9.11 19.21
N TRP A 64 8.46 -8.21 18.64
CA TRP A 64 8.95 -6.98 18.00
C TRP A 64 9.79 -6.13 18.96
N GLU A 65 9.33 -5.94 20.20
CA GLU A 65 10.01 -5.19 21.24
C GLU A 65 11.25 -5.91 21.78
N GLN A 66 11.21 -7.23 21.96
CA GLN A 66 12.38 -8.05 22.33
C GLN A 66 13.52 -7.93 21.30
N ARG A 67 13.18 -7.70 20.03
CA ARG A 67 14.15 -7.44 18.96
C ARG A 67 14.61 -5.99 18.88
N SER A 68 14.24 -5.17 19.87
CA SER A 68 14.59 -3.74 19.96
C SER A 68 14.16 -2.93 18.74
N TYR A 69 13.07 -3.33 18.08
CA TYR A 69 12.52 -2.57 16.97
C TYR A 69 11.65 -1.43 17.47
N SER A 70 11.88 -0.23 16.89
CA SER A 70 11.10 0.96 17.23
C SER A 70 9.60 0.72 17.05
N THR A 71 8.81 1.22 18.01
CA THR A 71 7.35 1.24 17.94
C THR A 71 6.78 2.60 17.51
N GLU A 72 7.63 3.59 17.26
CA GLU A 72 7.25 4.94 16.81
C GLU A 72 6.62 5.02 15.41
N PRO A 73 6.91 4.14 14.44
CA PRO A 73 6.27 4.23 13.14
C PRO A 73 4.73 4.22 13.23
N PRO A 74 4.02 5.07 12.46
CA PRO A 74 2.57 5.26 12.61
C PRO A 74 1.74 3.97 12.50
N ASP A 75 2.18 3.07 11.63
CA ASP A 75 1.53 1.78 11.38
C ASP A 75 1.76 0.77 12.53
N ILE A 76 2.88 0.89 13.26
CA ILE A 76 3.11 0.10 14.48
C ILE A 76 2.32 0.69 15.65
N GLN A 77 2.20 2.02 15.73
CA GLN A 77 1.32 2.67 16.70
C GLN A 77 -0.15 2.27 16.47
N TRP A 78 -0.57 2.12 15.21
CA TRP A 78 -1.87 1.57 14.86
C TRP A 78 -2.07 0.14 15.41
N CYS A 79 -1.08 -0.76 15.25
CA CYS A 79 -1.13 -2.10 15.87
C CYS A 79 -1.26 -2.01 17.40
N LYS A 80 -0.46 -1.16 18.04
CA LYS A 80 -0.46 -0.97 19.49
C LYS A 80 -1.81 -0.51 20.02
N LYS A 81 -2.46 0.45 19.35
CA LYS A 81 -3.79 0.94 19.73
C LYS A 81 -4.81 -0.19 19.73
N TYR A 82 -4.83 -1.02 18.69
CA TYR A 82 -5.75 -2.16 18.64
C TYR A 82 -5.42 -3.25 19.67
N ILE A 83 -4.13 -3.56 19.88
CA ILE A 83 -3.70 -4.55 20.88
C ILE A 83 -4.10 -4.11 22.30
N GLU A 84 -3.88 -2.84 22.64
CA GLU A 84 -4.29 -2.29 23.94
C GLU A 84 -5.82 -2.32 24.09
N ALA A 85 -6.56 -1.93 23.05
CA ALA A 85 -8.02 -2.00 23.06
C ALA A 85 -8.55 -3.42 23.27
N ALA A 86 -7.97 -4.41 22.59
CA ALA A 86 -8.31 -5.81 22.77
C ALA A 86 -8.02 -6.28 24.21
N LYS A 87 -6.87 -5.89 24.77
CA LYS A 87 -6.49 -6.20 26.15
C LYS A 87 -7.49 -5.64 27.16
N ARG A 88 -7.87 -4.37 27.01
CA ARG A 88 -8.86 -3.71 27.88
C ARG A 88 -10.21 -4.42 27.85
N LEU A 89 -10.69 -4.79 26.67
CA LEU A 89 -11.95 -5.53 26.52
C LEU A 89 -11.91 -6.88 27.25
N ARG A 90 -10.81 -7.65 27.13
CA ARG A 90 -10.64 -8.92 27.85
C ARG A 90 -10.64 -8.75 29.37
N GLU A 91 -10.22 -7.59 29.86
CA GLU A 91 -10.22 -7.24 31.29
C GLU A 91 -11.55 -6.63 31.77
N GLY A 92 -12.58 -6.58 30.91
CA GLY A 92 -13.87 -5.96 31.24
C GLY A 92 -13.84 -4.43 31.28
N ARG A 93 -12.80 -3.80 30.72
CA ARG A 93 -12.66 -2.35 30.60
C ARG A 93 -13.10 -1.86 29.21
N PRO A 94 -13.56 -0.61 29.07
CA PRO A 94 -13.84 -0.02 27.76
C PRO A 94 -12.61 -0.05 26.85
N ALA A 95 -12.81 -0.32 25.55
CA ALA A 95 -11.75 -0.44 24.55
C ALA A 95 -10.87 0.81 24.41
N ASP A 96 -11.43 2.00 24.68
CA ASP A 96 -10.69 3.28 24.62
C ASP A 96 -10.04 3.52 23.26
N LEU A 97 -10.81 3.27 22.20
CA LEU A 97 -10.42 3.55 20.82
C LEU A 97 -11.01 4.90 20.41
N GLU A 98 -10.13 5.85 20.11
CA GLU A 98 -10.50 7.05 19.36
C GLU A 98 -10.89 6.63 17.93
N THR A 99 -12.18 6.72 17.63
CA THR A 99 -12.71 6.46 16.29
C THR A 99 -12.87 7.77 15.53
N THR A 100 -12.80 7.69 14.21
CA THR A 100 -13.14 8.82 13.34
C THR A 100 -14.55 8.57 12.80
N PRO A 101 -15.45 9.58 12.85
CA PRO A 101 -16.77 9.44 12.25
C PRO A 101 -16.63 9.25 10.73
N TRP A 102 -17.52 8.46 10.15
CA TRP A 102 -17.66 8.38 8.71
C TRP A 102 -18.50 9.56 8.23
N GLU A 103 -17.84 10.51 7.56
CA GLU A 103 -18.48 11.72 7.06
C GLU A 103 -18.46 11.74 5.53
N SER A 104 -19.57 12.18 4.93
CA SER A 104 -19.65 12.46 3.51
C SER A 104 -19.16 13.88 3.22
N PHE A 105 -18.55 14.08 2.06
CA PHE A 105 -18.18 15.42 1.59
C PHE A 105 -19.42 16.24 1.19
N PRO A 106 -19.37 17.59 1.33
CA PRO A 106 -20.35 18.47 0.70
C PRO A 106 -20.35 18.32 -0.82
N GLU A 107 -21.49 18.60 -1.47
CA GLU A 107 -21.66 18.42 -2.93
C GLU A 107 -20.59 19.14 -3.77
N GLU A 108 -20.21 20.37 -3.38
CA GLU A 108 -19.16 21.15 -4.07
C GLU A 108 -17.78 20.45 -4.05
N GLU A 109 -17.48 19.73 -2.96
CA GLU A 109 -16.26 18.93 -2.87
C GLU A 109 -16.38 17.64 -3.68
N VAL A 110 -17.58 17.04 -3.74
CA VAL A 110 -17.86 15.88 -4.61
C VAL A 110 -17.63 16.24 -6.08
N GLU A 111 -18.17 17.37 -6.58
CA GLU A 111 -17.95 17.84 -7.94
C GLU A 111 -16.44 18.04 -8.25
N THR A 112 -15.67 18.48 -7.25
CA THR A 112 -14.22 18.62 -7.36
C THR A 112 -13.53 17.25 -7.50
N ILE A 113 -13.97 16.25 -6.73
CA ILE A 113 -13.47 14.87 -6.80
C ILE A 113 -13.85 14.23 -8.15
N GLU A 114 -15.07 14.45 -8.63
CA GLU A 114 -15.52 13.99 -9.94
C GLU A 114 -14.70 14.59 -11.07
N ARG A 115 -14.47 15.92 -11.03
CA ARG A 115 -13.56 16.58 -11.98
C ARG A 115 -12.16 16.00 -11.95
N LEU A 116 -11.63 15.63 -10.79
CA LEU A 116 -10.33 14.98 -10.67
C LEU A 116 -10.35 13.59 -11.33
N ILE A 117 -11.31 12.74 -11.00
CA ILE A 117 -11.40 11.37 -11.52
C ILE A 117 -11.69 11.37 -13.03
N TYR A 118 -12.70 12.13 -13.46
CA TYR A 118 -13.16 12.20 -14.84
C TYR A 118 -12.27 13.10 -15.70
N GLY A 119 -11.53 14.04 -15.12
CA GLY A 119 -10.58 14.89 -15.84
C GLY A 119 -9.23 14.23 -16.11
N ARG A 120 -8.78 13.32 -15.23
CA ARG A 120 -7.47 12.68 -15.33
C ARG A 120 -7.27 11.96 -16.67
N LYS A 121 -6.28 12.37 -17.45
CA LYS A 121 -5.91 11.77 -18.73
C LYS A 121 -4.42 11.46 -18.77
N SER A 122 -4.01 10.56 -19.65
CA SER A 122 -2.59 10.23 -19.81
C SER A 122 -1.88 11.38 -20.51
N ILE A 123 -0.85 11.93 -19.87
CA ILE A 123 0.03 12.98 -20.41
C ILE A 123 1.40 12.35 -20.69
N ARG A 124 1.92 12.55 -21.90
CA ARG A 124 3.16 11.93 -22.39
C ARG A 124 4.22 12.94 -22.85
N GLN A 125 3.87 14.22 -22.91
CA GLN A 125 4.80 15.31 -23.19
C GLN A 125 4.84 16.26 -22.00
N PHE A 126 6.06 16.60 -21.59
CA PHE A 126 6.31 17.37 -20.37
C PHE A 126 7.26 18.53 -20.63
N LYS A 127 7.00 19.63 -19.93
CA LYS A 127 7.85 20.82 -19.99
C LYS A 127 9.20 20.52 -19.33
N PRO A 128 10.30 21.16 -19.78
CA PRO A 128 11.64 20.98 -19.20
C PRO A 128 11.78 21.35 -17.71
N GLU A 129 10.76 22.01 -17.13
CA GLU A 129 10.78 22.40 -15.73
C GLU A 129 10.83 21.14 -14.83
N PRO A 130 11.78 21.05 -13.89
CA PRO A 130 11.87 19.87 -13.02
C PRO A 130 10.74 19.86 -12.00
N VAL A 131 10.17 18.67 -11.75
CA VAL A 131 9.18 18.49 -10.68
C VAL A 131 9.86 18.54 -9.31
N PRO A 132 9.45 19.44 -8.38
CA PRO A 132 10.02 19.54 -7.04
C PRO A 132 9.84 18.28 -6.18
N ASP A 133 10.83 17.96 -5.35
CA ASP A 133 10.81 16.76 -4.49
C ASP A 133 9.64 16.70 -3.51
N HIS A 134 9.19 17.85 -3.00
CA HIS A 134 8.07 17.88 -2.06
C HIS A 134 6.76 17.45 -2.73
N MET A 135 6.58 17.71 -4.03
CA MET A 135 5.44 17.24 -4.81
C MET A 135 5.51 15.72 -5.03
N ILE A 136 6.70 15.20 -5.38
CA ILE A 136 6.92 13.76 -5.49
C ILE A 136 6.65 13.05 -4.16
N ARG A 137 7.11 13.60 -3.02
CA ARG A 137 6.81 13.04 -1.69
C ARG A 137 5.30 13.04 -1.39
N ARG A 138 4.57 14.08 -1.79
CA ARG A 138 3.11 14.14 -1.65
C ARG A 138 2.41 13.07 -2.50
N ILE A 139 2.87 12.85 -3.73
CA ILE A 139 2.40 11.80 -4.64
C ILE A 139 2.66 10.39 -4.07
N LEU A 140 3.89 10.12 -3.61
CA LEU A 140 4.25 8.83 -3.01
C LEU A 140 3.45 8.56 -1.74
N LYS A 141 3.17 9.59 -0.93
CA LYS A 141 2.31 9.47 0.24
C LYS A 141 0.89 9.06 -0.16
N ALA A 142 0.32 9.61 -1.23
CA ALA A 142 -0.98 9.17 -1.73
C ALA A 142 -0.96 7.69 -2.14
N GLY A 143 0.09 7.26 -2.85
CA GLY A 143 0.30 5.86 -3.21
C GLY A 143 0.39 4.91 -2.00
N LEU A 144 0.99 5.35 -0.88
CA LEU A 144 1.03 4.57 0.37
C LEU A 144 -0.32 4.47 1.07
N TYR A 145 -1.22 5.43 0.85
CA TYR A 145 -2.57 5.43 1.43
C TYR A 145 -3.57 4.67 0.55
N ALA A 146 -3.12 4.07 -0.55
CA ALA A 146 -3.95 3.17 -1.35
C ALA A 146 -4.41 1.94 -0.54
N PRO A 147 -5.61 1.42 -0.82
CA PRO A 147 -6.02 0.13 -0.29
C PRO A 147 -4.93 -0.92 -0.52
N HIS A 148 -4.68 -1.72 0.52
CA HIS A 148 -3.63 -2.72 0.53
C HIS A 148 -4.08 -3.94 1.30
N GLY A 149 -3.85 -5.14 0.75
CA GLY A 149 -4.23 -6.39 1.40
C GLY A 149 -3.68 -6.48 2.83
N CYS A 150 -4.57 -6.47 3.82
CA CYS A 150 -4.24 -6.56 5.25
C CYS A 150 -3.25 -5.48 5.75
N ASN A 151 -3.12 -4.35 5.04
CA ASN A 151 -2.22 -3.24 5.37
C ASN A 151 -0.74 -3.66 5.64
N VAL A 152 -0.27 -4.73 5.00
CA VAL A 152 1.05 -5.34 5.31
C VAL A 152 2.25 -4.48 4.89
N GLY A 153 2.01 -3.42 4.11
CA GLY A 153 3.01 -2.43 3.75
C GLY A 153 4.12 -3.00 2.86
N CYS A 154 3.78 -3.79 1.85
CA CYS A 154 4.77 -4.38 0.93
C CYS A 154 5.09 -3.47 -0.28
N THR A 155 4.32 -2.40 -0.51
CA THR A 155 4.56 -1.42 -1.57
C THR A 155 5.86 -0.63 -1.35
N ARG A 156 6.72 -0.56 -2.37
CA ARG A 156 7.95 0.22 -2.40
C ARG A 156 7.99 1.07 -3.67
N PHE A 157 8.85 2.07 -3.70
CA PHE A 157 9.00 2.95 -4.86
C PHE A 157 10.46 3.16 -5.20
N LEU A 158 10.78 3.17 -6.49
CA LEU A 158 11.95 3.85 -7.02
C LEU A 158 11.51 5.18 -7.64
N VAL A 159 12.33 6.21 -7.49
CA VAL A 159 12.11 7.53 -8.09
C VAL A 159 13.29 7.79 -9.01
N LEU A 160 13.10 7.61 -10.31
CA LEU A 160 14.13 7.76 -11.32
C LEU A 160 14.03 9.15 -11.95
N ARG A 161 15.11 9.90 -11.83
CA ARG A 161 15.26 11.24 -12.44
C ARG A 161 16.34 11.26 -13.50
N ASP A 162 17.30 10.33 -13.42
CA ASP A 162 18.37 10.21 -14.40
C ASP A 162 17.84 9.55 -15.68
N PRO A 163 18.02 10.17 -16.86
CA PRO A 163 17.68 9.56 -18.14
C PRO A 163 18.30 8.17 -18.34
N GLU A 164 19.51 7.90 -17.83
CA GLU A 164 20.15 6.58 -17.92
C GLU A 164 19.39 5.53 -17.09
N GLU A 165 18.92 5.89 -15.90
CA GLU A 165 18.08 5.01 -15.08
C GLU A 165 16.71 4.77 -15.73
N GLN A 166 16.13 5.81 -16.34
CA GLN A 166 14.83 5.70 -17.01
C GLN A 166 14.88 4.78 -18.23
N GLN A 167 16.03 4.69 -18.92
CA GLN A 167 16.25 3.76 -20.04
C GLN A 167 16.25 2.29 -19.65
N LEU A 168 16.34 1.95 -18.35
CA LEU A 168 16.17 0.58 -17.85
C LEU A 168 14.72 0.07 -18.02
N VAL A 169 13.78 0.99 -18.26
CA VAL A 169 12.38 0.67 -18.48
C VAL A 169 12.05 0.87 -19.94
N SER A 170 11.85 -0.24 -20.66
CA SER A 170 11.44 -0.18 -22.06
C SER A 170 10.07 0.48 -22.19
N SER A 171 9.95 1.43 -23.11
CA SER A 171 8.72 2.18 -23.37
C SER A 171 8.51 2.37 -24.86
N ASP A 172 7.25 2.37 -25.27
CA ASP A 172 6.77 2.68 -26.62
C ASP A 172 6.59 4.19 -26.84
N ILE A 173 6.81 5.00 -25.81
CA ILE A 173 6.72 6.45 -25.85
C ILE A 173 8.06 7.08 -25.48
N LEU A 174 8.29 8.30 -25.96
CA LEU A 174 9.48 9.06 -25.59
C LEU A 174 9.40 9.47 -24.11
N ILE A 175 10.44 9.17 -23.35
CA ILE A 175 10.57 9.51 -21.93
C ILE A 175 11.55 10.68 -21.81
N GLU A 176 11.01 11.88 -21.58
CA GLU A 176 11.80 13.11 -21.42
C GLU A 176 11.12 14.07 -20.45
N ASN A 177 11.92 14.97 -19.83
CA ASN A 177 11.45 16.03 -18.94
C ASN A 177 10.50 15.57 -17.82
N CYS A 178 10.67 14.33 -17.34
CA CYS A 178 9.76 13.71 -16.38
C CYS A 178 10.51 13.03 -15.25
N VAL A 179 9.79 12.77 -14.16
CA VAL A 179 10.18 11.84 -13.10
C VAL A 179 9.46 10.53 -13.34
N MET A 180 10.17 9.41 -13.29
CA MET A 180 9.57 8.08 -13.35
C MET A 180 9.49 7.48 -11.95
N ILE A 181 8.28 7.18 -11.49
CA ILE A 181 8.03 6.44 -10.26
C ILE A 181 7.78 4.99 -10.63
N VAL A 182 8.64 4.07 -10.21
CA VAL A 182 8.42 2.62 -10.39
C VAL A 182 7.81 2.06 -9.11
N VAL A 183 6.63 1.44 -9.21
CA VAL A 183 5.96 0.79 -8.08
C VAL A 183 6.45 -0.65 -7.97
N LEU A 184 7.03 -0.95 -6.82
CA LEU A 184 7.60 -2.23 -6.44
C LEU A 184 6.70 -2.92 -5.39
N GLN A 185 6.78 -4.25 -5.34
CA GLN A 185 6.16 -5.10 -4.32
C GLN A 185 7.24 -5.97 -3.68
N GLU A 186 7.28 -6.00 -2.34
CA GLU A 186 8.14 -6.89 -1.57
C GLU A 186 7.46 -8.25 -1.36
N LEU A 187 7.81 -9.22 -2.22
CA LEU A 187 7.21 -10.55 -2.23
C LEU A 187 7.61 -11.42 -1.03
N SER A 188 8.65 -11.07 -0.27
CA SER A 188 8.99 -11.83 0.94
C SER A 188 7.83 -11.84 1.93
N MET A 189 7.13 -10.71 2.07
CA MET A 189 5.96 -10.59 2.94
C MET A 189 4.79 -11.45 2.46
N TYR A 190 4.54 -11.49 1.15
CA TYR A 190 3.50 -12.34 0.56
C TYR A 190 3.76 -13.81 0.89
N ASN A 191 4.99 -14.27 0.67
CA ASN A 191 5.40 -15.64 0.95
C ASN A 191 5.29 -15.97 2.45
N THR A 192 5.71 -15.06 3.33
CA THR A 192 5.59 -15.23 4.78
C THR A 192 4.14 -15.37 5.22
N LEU A 193 3.23 -14.61 4.63
CA LEU A 193 1.80 -14.64 4.94
C LEU A 193 1.02 -15.70 4.15
N ARG A 194 1.71 -16.43 3.25
CA ARG A 194 1.14 -17.43 2.34
C ARG A 194 0.08 -16.86 1.40
N PHE A 195 0.20 -15.57 1.07
CA PHE A 195 -0.74 -14.87 0.19
C PHE A 195 -0.65 -15.37 -1.25
N GLU A 196 0.50 -15.86 -1.70
CA GLU A 196 0.66 -16.54 -2.99
C GLU A 196 -0.23 -17.80 -3.12
N LYS A 197 -0.60 -18.41 -2.00
CA LYS A 197 -1.48 -19.58 -1.98
C LYS A 197 -2.96 -19.21 -1.86
N TYR A 198 -3.29 -18.24 -1.02
CA TYR A 198 -4.68 -17.95 -0.66
C TYR A 198 -5.28 -16.76 -1.43
N VAL A 199 -4.48 -15.74 -1.73
CA VAL A 199 -4.91 -14.48 -2.37
C VAL A 199 -3.88 -13.99 -3.39
N PRO A 200 -3.48 -14.82 -4.38
CA PRO A 200 -2.35 -14.53 -5.27
C PRO A 200 -2.52 -13.28 -6.13
N GLN A 201 -3.75 -12.79 -6.29
CA GLN A 201 -4.07 -11.63 -7.12
C GLN A 201 -3.79 -10.29 -6.40
N ASN A 202 -3.78 -10.28 -5.07
CA ASN A 202 -3.63 -9.05 -4.28
C ASN A 202 -2.36 -8.27 -4.65
N LEU A 203 -1.28 -8.97 -5.01
CA LEU A 203 -0.01 -8.33 -5.35
C LEU A 203 -0.10 -7.42 -6.59
N TYR A 204 -1.06 -7.70 -7.48
CA TYR A 204 -1.31 -6.86 -8.66
C TYR A 204 -2.22 -5.69 -8.29
N TYR A 205 -3.24 -5.95 -7.48
CA TYR A 205 -4.22 -4.95 -7.05
C TYR A 205 -3.60 -3.91 -6.13
N ASP A 206 -2.73 -4.31 -5.22
CA ASP A 206 -2.04 -3.41 -4.30
C ASP A 206 -1.11 -2.43 -5.04
N ALA A 207 -0.38 -2.92 -6.05
CA ALA A 207 0.45 -2.05 -6.90
C ALA A 207 -0.40 -1.18 -7.83
N ALA A 208 -1.53 -1.70 -8.32
CA ALA A 208 -2.44 -0.95 -9.17
C ALA A 208 -3.14 0.18 -8.41
N ALA A 209 -3.62 -0.07 -7.20
CA ALA A 209 -4.25 0.92 -6.34
C ALA A 209 -3.26 2.04 -5.97
N ALA A 210 -2.01 1.69 -5.64
CA ALA A 210 -0.96 2.66 -5.38
C ALA A 210 -0.69 3.56 -6.61
N ALA A 211 -0.65 2.97 -7.80
CA ALA A 211 -0.44 3.70 -9.05
C ALA A 211 -1.63 4.62 -9.41
N ASP A 212 -2.86 4.21 -9.11
CA ASP A 212 -4.04 5.05 -9.33
C ASP A 212 -4.02 6.29 -8.41
N HIS A 213 -3.80 6.10 -7.11
CA HIS A 213 -3.62 7.21 -6.17
C HIS A 213 -2.47 8.15 -6.55
N ILE A 214 -1.36 7.60 -7.07
CA ILE A 214 -0.25 8.39 -7.60
C ILE A 214 -0.73 9.27 -8.76
N CYS A 215 -1.47 8.71 -9.71
CA CYS A 215 -1.96 9.46 -10.86
C CYS A 215 -2.99 10.52 -10.48
N LEU A 216 -3.93 10.20 -9.58
CA LEU A 216 -4.91 11.16 -9.08
C LEU A 216 -4.23 12.29 -8.30
N MET A 217 -3.30 11.98 -7.40
CA MET A 217 -2.58 13.02 -6.66
C MET A 217 -1.73 13.89 -7.57
N ALA A 218 -1.07 13.33 -8.59
CA ALA A 218 -0.35 14.11 -9.60
C ALA A 218 -1.29 15.10 -10.30
N HIS A 219 -2.45 14.64 -10.76
CA HIS A 219 -3.44 15.50 -11.41
C HIS A 219 -3.96 16.60 -10.47
N ALA A 220 -4.29 16.24 -9.23
CA ALA A 220 -4.80 17.17 -8.22
C ALA A 220 -3.84 18.33 -7.92
N ILE A 221 -2.53 18.13 -8.06
CA ILE A 221 -1.50 19.15 -7.81
C ILE A 221 -0.97 19.80 -9.08
N GLY A 222 -1.66 19.63 -10.22
CA GLY A 222 -1.37 20.31 -11.49
C GLY A 222 -0.33 19.61 -12.37
N LEU A 223 0.09 18.39 -12.03
CA LEU A 223 1.02 17.61 -12.84
C LEU A 223 0.26 16.66 -13.79
N GLY A 224 0.88 16.37 -14.92
CA GLY A 224 0.46 15.30 -15.82
C GLY A 224 1.09 13.99 -15.38
N SER A 225 0.40 12.88 -15.68
CA SER A 225 0.98 11.56 -15.50
C SER A 225 0.55 10.59 -16.59
N CYS A 226 1.38 9.57 -16.85
CA CYS A 226 0.99 8.42 -17.65
C CYS A 226 1.37 7.13 -16.91
N TRP A 227 0.37 6.28 -16.68
CA TRP A 227 0.57 4.91 -16.22
C TRP A 227 1.11 4.07 -17.37
N LEU A 228 2.20 3.34 -17.09
CA LEU A 228 2.83 2.42 -18.02
C LEU A 228 3.11 1.07 -17.32
N THR A 229 3.30 0.03 -18.12
CA THR A 229 3.60 -1.33 -17.66
C THR A 229 4.83 -1.87 -18.37
N HIS A 230 5.51 -2.83 -17.75
CA HIS A 230 6.70 -3.46 -18.32
C HIS A 230 6.73 -4.95 -18.01
N GLY A 231 7.54 -5.71 -18.76
CA GLY A 231 7.71 -7.15 -18.59
C GLY A 231 8.78 -7.55 -17.56
N GLU A 232 9.06 -8.85 -17.50
CA GLU A 232 10.06 -9.44 -16.60
C GLU A 232 11.49 -8.96 -16.87
N GLU A 233 11.82 -8.62 -18.11
CA GLU A 233 13.16 -8.17 -18.47
C GLU A 233 13.50 -6.85 -17.76
N THR A 234 12.61 -5.87 -17.81
CA THR A 234 12.73 -4.63 -17.03
C THR A 234 12.82 -4.91 -15.53
N GLN A 235 12.05 -5.87 -15.00
CA GLN A 235 12.17 -6.25 -13.58
C GLN A 235 13.58 -6.76 -13.25
N LYS A 236 14.22 -7.54 -14.13
CA LYS A 236 15.60 -8.02 -13.95
C LYS A 236 16.60 -6.88 -14.03
N GLN A 237 16.46 -5.99 -15.01
CA GLN A 237 17.35 -4.85 -15.20
C GLN A 237 17.33 -3.91 -14.01
N LEU A 238 16.14 -3.49 -13.56
CA LEU A 238 15.98 -2.66 -12.37
C LEU A 238 16.55 -3.33 -11.12
N ARG A 239 16.28 -4.63 -10.93
CA ARG A 239 16.80 -5.37 -9.78
C ARG A 239 18.32 -5.44 -9.76
N ALA A 240 18.94 -5.69 -10.92
CA ALA A 240 20.40 -5.73 -11.05
C ALA A 240 21.01 -4.34 -10.82
N TYR A 241 20.48 -3.31 -11.47
CA TYR A 241 21.00 -1.95 -11.40
C TYR A 241 20.91 -1.36 -9.99
N PHE A 242 19.76 -1.47 -9.34
CA PHE A 242 19.53 -0.93 -7.98
C PHE A 242 19.90 -1.91 -6.86
N ASN A 243 20.52 -3.05 -7.18
CA ASN A 243 20.88 -4.11 -6.23
C ASN A 243 19.72 -4.50 -5.31
N LEU A 244 18.53 -4.68 -5.89
CA LEU A 244 17.32 -5.00 -5.13
C LEU A 244 17.30 -6.49 -4.75
N SER A 245 16.62 -6.79 -3.63
CA SER A 245 16.36 -8.17 -3.21
C SER A 245 15.73 -8.99 -4.34
N PRO A 246 16.01 -10.31 -4.46
CA PRO A 246 15.29 -11.22 -5.36
C PRO A 246 13.76 -11.19 -5.19
N THR A 247 13.29 -10.78 -4.02
CA THR A 247 11.87 -10.67 -3.68
C THR A 247 11.25 -9.31 -4.02
N MET A 248 12.03 -8.33 -4.47
CA MET A 248 11.54 -6.99 -4.79
C MET A 248 11.13 -6.88 -6.26
N THR A 249 9.85 -6.85 -6.58
CA THR A 249 9.38 -6.95 -7.97
C THR A 249 8.64 -5.70 -8.43
N SER A 250 9.07 -5.09 -9.53
CA SER A 250 8.34 -3.97 -10.15
C SER A 250 7.10 -4.45 -10.90
N ARG A 251 6.02 -3.65 -10.82
CA ARG A 251 4.71 -4.01 -11.39
C ARG A 251 4.25 -3.02 -12.44
N ASN A 252 4.30 -1.73 -12.11
CA ASN A 252 3.99 -0.65 -13.03
C ASN A 252 4.95 0.51 -12.77
N HIS A 253 4.94 1.48 -13.68
CA HIS A 253 5.66 2.73 -13.52
C HIS A 253 4.80 3.88 -14.02
N ILE A 254 5.04 5.05 -13.47
CA ILE A 254 4.31 6.27 -13.78
C ILE A 254 5.31 7.35 -14.09
N ILE A 255 5.23 7.91 -15.28
CA ILE A 255 5.96 9.14 -15.61
C ILE A 255 5.13 10.35 -15.22
N ILE A 256 5.79 11.36 -14.65
CA ILE A 256 5.16 12.53 -14.06
C ILE A 256 5.96 13.77 -14.44
N GLY A 257 5.26 14.82 -14.86
CA GLY A 257 5.88 16.09 -15.23
C GLY A 257 4.86 17.20 -15.36
N TRP A 258 5.33 18.41 -15.63
CA TRP A 258 4.45 19.53 -15.98
C TRP A 258 3.90 19.31 -17.39
N PRO A 259 2.57 19.25 -17.61
CA PRO A 259 2.02 18.96 -18.92
C PRO A 259 2.48 19.97 -19.98
N ASP A 260 2.89 19.45 -21.14
CA ASP A 260 3.21 20.24 -22.34
C ASP A 260 2.36 19.84 -23.56
N GLU A 261 1.24 19.17 -23.30
CA GLU A 261 0.28 18.80 -24.33
C GLU A 261 -1.16 18.96 -23.85
N GLU A 262 -2.04 19.26 -24.80
CA GLU A 262 -3.48 19.16 -24.63
C GLU A 262 -4.00 17.97 -25.44
N THR A 263 -4.49 16.95 -24.74
CA THR A 263 -5.00 15.73 -25.39
C THR A 263 -6.53 15.68 -25.36
N LEU A 264 -7.13 15.10 -26.41
CA LEU A 264 -8.53 14.69 -26.37
C LEU A 264 -8.74 13.71 -25.22
N LYS A 265 -9.76 13.95 -24.40
CA LYS A 265 -10.11 13.04 -23.30
C LYS A 265 -10.59 11.71 -23.90
N SER A 266 -10.01 10.60 -23.43
CA SER A 266 -10.49 9.28 -23.83
C SER A 266 -11.82 8.96 -23.16
N GLU A 267 -12.80 8.54 -23.95
CA GLU A 267 -14.09 8.07 -23.48
C GLU A 267 -14.01 6.65 -22.88
N ARG A 268 -15.07 6.22 -22.21
CA ARG A 268 -15.24 4.86 -21.71
C ARG A 268 -16.45 4.22 -22.38
N ILE A 269 -16.54 2.89 -22.29
CA ILE A 269 -17.79 2.19 -22.62
C ILE A 269 -18.94 2.77 -21.78
N HIS A 270 -20.17 2.64 -22.27
CA HIS A 270 -21.32 3.13 -21.54
C HIS A 270 -21.45 2.40 -20.19
N LEU A 271 -21.84 3.09 -19.11
CA LEU A 271 -21.93 2.49 -17.79
C LEU A 271 -22.89 1.30 -17.77
N ASP A 272 -24.05 1.42 -18.42
CA ASP A 272 -25.02 0.32 -18.53
C ASP A 272 -24.48 -0.89 -19.30
N GLU A 273 -23.54 -0.71 -20.22
CA GLU A 273 -22.88 -1.84 -20.91
C GLU A 273 -21.87 -2.54 -19.98
N ALA A 274 -21.24 -1.79 -19.07
CA ALA A 274 -20.29 -2.32 -18.10
C ALA A 274 -20.97 -3.07 -16.94
N ILE A 275 -22.23 -2.76 -16.61
CA ILE A 275 -22.99 -3.40 -15.53
C ILE A 275 -23.63 -4.69 -16.05
N LEU A 276 -23.12 -5.83 -15.57
CA LEU A 276 -23.63 -7.16 -15.90
C LEU A 276 -24.46 -7.68 -14.71
N ASN A 277 -25.73 -7.28 -14.60
CA ASN A 277 -26.64 -7.80 -13.58
C ASN A 277 -28.07 -8.04 -14.09
#